data_AF-A0A382DUC0-F1
#
_entry.id   AF-A0A382DUC0-F1
#
_cell.length_a   1.000
_cell.length_b   1.000
_cell.length_c   1.000
_cell.angle_alpha   90.00
_cell.angle_beta   90.00
_cell.angle_gamma   90.00
#
_symmetry.space_group_name_H-M   'P 1'
#
loop_
_entity.id
_entity.type
_entity.pdbx_description
1 polymer ?
#
loop_
_entity_poly.entity_id
_entity_poly.type
_entity_poly.pdbx_seq_one_letter_code
_entity_poly.pdbx_strand_id
1 'polypeptide(L)'
;MRNKIILILAVVLFINGCEKELDIRDFSDDFSFYQSELRIEALILPSQNTAIVRIDRSVPLDEADLYNCEDDDLDWNYYYCNSDSISYESKSECLEACGDEPDCILHLFSCKVEEEDCEDCNWPFDTLKTYPTKTECRLSECPGVCVTDDVGEDGMQAYDSNDDGDFNDIGFGGDIAPDDGEGDGIPGCNEPEVDEYDEILPYIHLDSLCTVRITHETGTCNFIFKEDAGIIFSETEKHGVKIDDVRIDSYGAWIPDSNDCNIEFNQYGTEYQFSCECSEGSGYEYYGEITARDTIRRPVIFYSDSSEADIISCADTVGVYSCLESYHNSDTLYFEENDPLAKINYASLFETNRYQTVQYIYDELNDRYV
;
A
#
# COMPACT_ATOMS: atom_id res chain seq x y z
N MET A 1 -28.75 42.94 -21.02
CA MET A 1 -27.70 42.87 -22.08
C MET A 1 -26.39 42.29 -21.54
N ARG A 2 -25.87 42.74 -20.38
CA ARG A 2 -24.65 42.20 -19.77
C ARG A 2 -24.67 40.67 -19.54
N ASN A 3 -25.76 40.11 -19.01
CA ASN A 3 -25.88 38.67 -18.79
C ASN A 3 -25.99 37.84 -20.08
N LYS A 4 -26.51 38.42 -21.18
CA LYS A 4 -26.55 37.73 -22.49
C LYS A 4 -25.17 37.65 -23.14
N ILE A 5 -24.34 38.68 -22.94
CA ILE A 5 -22.96 38.71 -23.45
C ILE A 5 -22.08 37.70 -22.70
N ILE A 6 -22.25 37.57 -21.37
CA ILE A 6 -21.52 36.58 -20.56
C ILE A 6 -21.90 35.16 -20.97
N LEU A 7 -23.19 34.87 -21.20
CA LEU A 7 -23.64 33.56 -21.65
C LEU A 7 -23.06 33.19 -23.03
N ILE A 8 -23.02 34.15 -23.96
CA ILE A 8 -22.42 33.95 -25.29
C ILE A 8 -20.91 33.72 -25.19
N LEU A 9 -20.21 34.44 -24.30
CA LEU A 9 -18.78 34.26 -24.08
C LEU A 9 -18.45 32.90 -23.43
N ALA A 10 -19.27 32.44 -22.47
CA ALA A 10 -19.13 31.13 -21.86
C ALA A 10 -19.38 30.02 -22.88
N VAL A 11 -20.44 30.13 -23.68
CA VAL A 11 -20.74 29.18 -24.77
C VAL A 11 -19.61 29.17 -25.80
N VAL A 12 -19.09 30.33 -26.22
CA VAL A 12 -17.94 30.39 -27.14
C VAL A 12 -16.68 29.77 -26.52
N LEU A 13 -16.42 29.94 -25.23
CA LEU A 13 -15.29 29.31 -24.54
C LEU A 13 -15.45 27.78 -24.45
N PHE A 14 -16.65 27.29 -24.16
CA PHE A 14 -16.94 25.84 -24.12
C PHE A 14 -16.86 25.19 -25.51
N ILE A 15 -17.31 25.86 -26.59
CA ILE A 15 -17.25 25.28 -27.95
C ILE A 15 -15.83 25.38 -28.55
N ASN A 16 -14.95 26.25 -28.03
CA ASN A 16 -13.57 26.40 -28.50
C ASN A 16 -12.52 25.83 -27.52
N GLY A 17 -12.96 25.16 -26.45
CA GLY A 17 -12.08 24.32 -25.65
C GLY A 17 -11.75 23.08 -26.48
N CYS A 18 -10.54 23.03 -27.03
CA CYS A 18 -10.04 21.79 -27.62
C CYS A 18 -9.50 20.97 -26.46
N GLU A 19 -10.27 19.98 -26.03
CA GLU A 19 -9.76 18.91 -25.18
C GLU A 19 -9.07 17.91 -26.10
N LYS A 20 -7.80 17.62 -25.82
CA LYS A 20 -7.03 16.59 -26.52
C LYS A 20 -6.46 15.71 -25.44
N GLU A 21 -6.89 14.46 -25.42
CA GLU A 21 -6.23 13.41 -24.63
C GLU A 21 -4.78 13.30 -25.11
N LEU A 22 -3.87 13.38 -24.14
CA LEU A 22 -2.46 13.20 -24.36
C LEU A 22 -2.15 11.75 -24.03
N ASP A 23 -1.91 10.94 -25.06
CA ASP A 23 -1.34 9.61 -24.86
C ASP A 23 0.09 9.79 -24.35
N ILE A 24 0.41 9.21 -23.19
CA ILE A 24 1.75 9.35 -22.61
C ILE A 24 2.82 8.71 -23.51
N ARG A 25 2.44 7.74 -24.35
CA ARG A 25 3.31 7.11 -25.36
C ARG A 25 3.69 8.06 -26.49
N ASP A 26 2.94 9.16 -26.72
CA ASP A 26 3.35 10.21 -27.66
C ASP A 26 4.70 10.86 -27.23
N PHE A 27 5.09 10.70 -25.95
CA PHE A 27 6.36 11.17 -25.41
C PHE A 27 7.43 10.07 -25.30
N SER A 28 7.16 8.82 -25.71
CA SER A 28 8.12 7.71 -25.62
C SER A 28 9.45 8.02 -26.32
N ASP A 29 9.40 8.72 -27.46
CA ASP A 29 10.58 9.20 -28.18
C ASP A 29 11.43 10.20 -27.36
N ASP A 30 10.83 11.00 -26.48
CA ASP A 30 11.56 11.91 -25.58
C ASP A 30 12.34 11.15 -24.49
N PHE A 31 11.96 9.89 -24.23
CA PHE A 31 12.58 8.99 -23.26
C PHE A 31 13.34 7.84 -23.93
N SER A 32 13.57 7.88 -25.25
CA SER A 32 14.23 6.80 -26.00
C SER A 32 15.67 6.47 -25.54
N PHE A 33 16.26 7.33 -24.69
CA PHE A 33 17.58 7.15 -24.10
C PHE A 33 17.55 7.01 -22.57
N TYR A 34 16.36 6.84 -21.98
CA TYR A 34 16.22 6.59 -20.57
C TYR A 34 16.98 5.31 -20.20
N GLN A 35 17.67 5.38 -19.07
CA GLN A 35 18.35 4.23 -18.48
C GLN A 35 17.79 4.06 -17.08
N SER A 36 17.38 2.84 -16.76
CA SER A 36 16.90 2.52 -15.43
C SER A 36 17.99 2.78 -14.39
N GLU A 37 17.61 3.48 -13.32
CA GLU A 37 18.42 3.83 -12.18
C GLU A 37 18.11 2.90 -11.00
N LEU A 38 19.13 2.58 -10.20
CA LEU A 38 18.94 1.85 -8.96
C LEU A 38 18.69 2.81 -7.80
N ARG A 39 17.65 2.53 -7.02
CA ARG A 39 17.41 3.12 -5.71
C ARG A 39 17.67 2.06 -4.66
N ILE A 40 18.65 2.32 -3.80
CA ILE A 40 18.99 1.43 -2.69
C ILE A 40 18.69 2.14 -1.38
N GLU A 41 17.91 1.49 -0.53
CA GLU A 41 17.65 1.95 0.83
C GLU A 41 17.93 0.81 1.81
N ALA A 42 18.84 1.04 2.75
CA ALA A 42 19.13 0.12 3.83
C ALA A 42 18.64 0.73 5.14
N LEU A 43 17.63 0.11 5.75
CA LEU A 43 17.06 0.51 7.02
C LEU A 43 17.50 -0.48 8.09
N ILE A 44 18.24 0.00 9.09
CA ILE A 44 18.53 -0.80 10.28
C ILE A 44 17.45 -0.51 11.32
N LEU A 45 16.95 -1.57 11.96
CA LEU A 45 15.91 -1.55 12.98
C LEU A 45 16.49 -2.04 14.33
N PRO A 46 17.19 -1.17 15.08
CA PRO A 46 17.91 -1.55 16.29
C PRO A 46 17.06 -2.19 17.40
N SER A 47 15.81 -1.73 17.58
CA SER A 47 14.90 -2.25 18.60
C SER A 47 14.51 -3.71 18.35
N GLN A 48 14.44 -4.10 17.08
CA GLN A 48 14.15 -5.46 16.63
C GLN A 48 15.43 -6.28 16.35
N ASN A 49 16.60 -5.65 16.52
CA ASN A 49 17.91 -6.24 16.19
C ASN A 49 17.95 -6.84 14.76
N THR A 50 17.38 -6.13 13.79
CA THR A 50 17.31 -6.56 12.39
C THR A 50 17.60 -5.39 11.45
N ALA A 51 17.59 -5.66 10.15
CA ALA A 51 17.65 -4.66 9.09
C ALA A 51 16.81 -5.13 7.90
N ILE A 52 16.48 -4.21 7.01
CA ILE A 52 15.82 -4.48 5.74
C ILE A 52 16.51 -3.63 4.67
N VAL A 53 16.79 -4.21 3.50
CA VAL A 53 17.38 -3.51 2.37
C VAL A 53 16.44 -3.62 1.18
N ARG A 54 16.08 -2.48 0.62
CA ARG A 54 15.33 -2.35 -0.63
C ARG A 54 16.27 -1.99 -1.75
N ILE A 55 16.13 -2.69 -2.87
CA ILE A 55 16.89 -2.45 -4.09
C ILE A 55 15.86 -2.41 -5.21
N ASP A 56 15.52 -1.19 -5.60
CA ASP A 56 14.45 -0.93 -6.54
C ASP A 56 15.07 -0.38 -7.83
N ARG A 57 14.46 -0.70 -8.96
CA ARG A 57 14.79 -0.10 -10.25
C ARG A 57 13.72 0.88 -10.68
N SER A 58 14.14 1.98 -11.28
CA SER A 58 13.20 2.91 -11.89
C SER A 58 12.77 2.40 -13.27
N VAL A 59 11.48 2.25 -13.50
CA VAL A 59 10.90 1.73 -14.74
C VAL A 59 10.21 2.85 -15.53
N PRO A 60 10.25 2.84 -16.87
CA PRO A 60 9.47 3.77 -17.64
C PRO A 60 8.00 3.33 -17.66
N LEU A 61 7.07 4.30 -17.69
CA LEU A 61 5.63 4.03 -17.63
C LEU A 61 5.08 3.32 -18.89
N ASP A 62 5.87 3.23 -19.96
CA ASP A 62 5.52 2.55 -21.21
C ASP A 62 6.09 1.12 -21.29
N GLU A 63 6.66 0.59 -20.19
CA GLU A 63 7.12 -0.79 -20.11
C GLU A 63 5.90 -1.72 -20.12
N ALA A 64 5.65 -2.35 -21.27
CA ALA A 64 4.47 -3.17 -21.53
C ALA A 64 4.36 -4.43 -20.64
N ASP A 65 5.42 -4.80 -19.94
CA ASP A 65 5.43 -5.95 -19.03
C ASP A 65 4.93 -5.57 -17.62
N LEU A 66 4.78 -4.27 -17.29
CA LEU A 66 4.32 -3.79 -15.97
C LEU A 66 2.84 -3.47 -15.89
N TYR A 67 2.27 -3.00 -17.00
CA TYR A 67 0.86 -2.69 -17.15
C TYR A 67 0.39 -3.47 -18.36
N ASN A 68 0.22 -4.78 -18.15
CA ASN A 68 -0.08 -5.74 -19.22
C ASN A 68 -1.60 -5.90 -19.42
N CYS A 69 -2.42 -5.26 -18.57
CA CYS A 69 -3.86 -5.35 -18.51
C CYS A 69 -4.39 -6.77 -18.29
N GLU A 70 -3.61 -7.60 -17.59
CA GLU A 70 -3.98 -8.93 -17.15
C GLU A 70 -3.97 -8.94 -15.62
N ASP A 71 -4.97 -9.58 -15.03
CA ASP A 71 -5.01 -9.94 -13.61
C ASP A 71 -4.06 -11.13 -13.40
N ASP A 72 -2.84 -10.82 -12.96
CA ASP A 72 -1.70 -11.72 -12.83
C ASP A 72 -1.78 -12.58 -11.55
N ASP A 73 -2.46 -12.11 -10.51
CA ASP A 73 -2.57 -12.79 -9.22
C ASP A 73 -3.96 -13.40 -8.92
N LEU A 74 -4.95 -13.11 -9.77
CA LEU A 74 -6.31 -13.63 -9.75
C LEU A 74 -7.13 -13.13 -8.56
N ASP A 75 -6.95 -11.87 -8.17
CA ASP A 75 -7.69 -11.16 -7.13
C ASP A 75 -8.70 -10.12 -7.66
N TRP A 76 -8.83 -9.98 -8.99
CA TRP A 76 -9.74 -9.01 -9.63
C TRP A 76 -11.18 -8.98 -9.08
N ASN A 77 -11.70 -10.14 -8.66
CA ASN A 77 -13.03 -10.23 -8.09
C ASN A 77 -13.20 -11.46 -7.19
N TYR A 78 -14.31 -11.48 -6.45
CA TYR A 78 -14.57 -12.51 -5.45
C TYR A 78 -14.81 -13.90 -6.03
N TYR A 79 -14.27 -14.92 -5.35
CA TYR A 79 -14.53 -16.33 -5.63
C TYR A 79 -15.41 -16.94 -4.55
N TYR A 80 -16.55 -17.49 -4.94
CA TYR A 80 -17.48 -18.15 -4.03
C TYR A 80 -17.32 -19.66 -4.04
N CYS A 81 -17.26 -20.22 -2.84
CA CYS A 81 -17.19 -21.63 -2.61
C CYS A 81 -18.54 -22.23 -2.19
N ASN A 82 -19.03 -23.16 -3.00
CA ASN A 82 -20.31 -23.83 -2.72
C ASN A 82 -20.28 -24.74 -1.49
N SER A 83 -19.10 -25.25 -1.11
CA SER A 83 -18.99 -26.31 -0.11
C SER A 83 -19.20 -25.81 1.32
N ASP A 84 -18.75 -24.59 1.60
CA ASP A 84 -18.83 -23.89 2.88
C ASP A 84 -19.68 -22.62 2.82
N SER A 85 -20.08 -22.18 1.61
CA SER A 85 -20.85 -20.96 1.36
C SER A 85 -20.11 -19.68 1.75
N ILE A 86 -18.79 -19.66 1.54
CA ILE A 86 -17.90 -18.53 1.84
C ILE A 86 -17.38 -17.91 0.53
N SER A 87 -17.14 -16.59 0.54
CA SER A 87 -16.46 -15.87 -0.55
C SER A 87 -15.01 -15.59 -0.16
N TYR A 88 -14.14 -15.56 -1.15
CA TYR A 88 -12.70 -15.31 -1.04
C TYR A 88 -12.32 -14.18 -1.98
N GLU A 89 -11.33 -13.37 -1.61
CA GLU A 89 -10.92 -12.19 -2.40
C GLU A 89 -10.07 -12.58 -3.60
N SER A 90 -9.33 -13.69 -3.51
CA SER A 90 -8.62 -14.23 -4.67
C SER A 90 -8.99 -15.68 -4.97
N LYS A 91 -8.69 -16.08 -6.20
CA LYS A 91 -8.84 -17.46 -6.64
C LYS A 91 -7.99 -18.42 -5.82
N SER A 92 -6.78 -17.99 -5.48
CA SER A 92 -5.80 -18.80 -4.77
C SER A 92 -6.30 -19.19 -3.37
N GLU A 93 -6.87 -18.24 -2.63
CA GLU A 93 -7.49 -18.46 -1.32
C GLU A 93 -8.67 -19.43 -1.41
N CYS A 94 -9.53 -19.25 -2.42
CA CYS A 94 -10.63 -20.16 -2.64
C CYS A 94 -10.14 -21.59 -2.90
N LEU A 95 -9.12 -21.77 -3.74
CA LEU A 95 -8.57 -23.09 -4.04
C LEU A 95 -7.94 -23.74 -2.80
N GLU A 96 -7.25 -22.97 -1.96
CA GLU A 96 -6.69 -23.48 -0.71
C GLU A 96 -7.79 -23.98 0.25
N ALA A 97 -8.88 -23.23 0.36
CA ALA A 97 -9.98 -23.57 1.28
C ALA A 97 -10.91 -24.67 0.74
N CYS A 98 -11.21 -24.62 -0.56
CA CYS A 98 -12.29 -25.39 -1.19
C CYS A 98 -11.83 -26.52 -2.10
N GLY A 99 -10.56 -26.50 -2.51
CA GLY A 99 -9.95 -27.57 -3.30
C GLY A 99 -9.79 -27.20 -4.78
N ASP A 100 -10.58 -27.84 -5.64
CA ASP A 100 -10.37 -27.73 -7.08
C ASP A 100 -11.16 -26.54 -7.70
N GLU A 101 -10.64 -26.01 -8.81
CA GLU A 101 -11.24 -24.96 -9.66
C GLU A 101 -12.76 -25.00 -9.84
N PRO A 102 -13.44 -26.14 -10.08
CA PRO A 102 -14.89 -26.17 -10.26
C PRO A 102 -15.70 -25.78 -9.02
N ASP A 103 -15.08 -25.82 -7.85
CA ASP A 103 -15.69 -25.43 -6.58
C ASP A 103 -15.55 -23.93 -6.30
N CYS A 104 -14.67 -23.23 -7.04
CA CYS A 104 -14.42 -21.79 -6.95
C CYS A 104 -15.09 -21.04 -8.10
N ILE A 105 -16.24 -20.44 -7.82
CA ILE A 105 -17.07 -19.75 -8.81
C ILE A 105 -16.84 -18.25 -8.71
N LEU A 106 -16.42 -17.62 -9.81
CA LEU A 106 -16.29 -16.17 -9.90
C LEU A 106 -17.64 -15.47 -9.68
N HIS A 107 -17.68 -14.54 -8.74
CA HIS A 107 -18.83 -13.74 -8.37
C HIS A 107 -18.55 -12.25 -8.64
N LEU A 108 -18.99 -11.75 -9.80
CA LEU A 108 -18.69 -10.38 -10.26
C LEU A 108 -19.27 -9.25 -9.40
N PHE A 109 -20.31 -9.52 -8.61
CA PHE A 109 -21.02 -8.47 -7.85
C PHE A 109 -20.92 -8.72 -6.36
N SER A 110 -20.63 -7.67 -5.59
CA SER A 110 -20.67 -7.70 -4.14
C SER A 110 -21.68 -6.69 -3.57
N CYS A 111 -22.13 -6.96 -2.35
CA CYS A 111 -23.08 -6.15 -1.60
C CYS A 111 -22.64 -6.14 -0.14
N LYS A 112 -22.13 -5.00 0.32
CA LYS A 112 -21.84 -4.76 1.74
C LYS A 112 -23.12 -4.25 2.42
N VAL A 113 -23.50 -4.89 3.51
CA VAL A 113 -24.68 -4.56 4.31
C VAL A 113 -24.23 -4.07 5.67
N GLU A 114 -24.56 -2.82 5.99
CA GLU A 114 -24.30 -2.24 7.31
C GLU A 114 -25.03 -3.05 8.40
N GLU A 115 -24.36 -3.28 9.54
CA GLU A 115 -24.95 -4.04 10.65
C GLU A 115 -26.29 -3.45 11.13
N GLU A 116 -26.43 -2.12 11.06
CA GLU A 116 -27.63 -1.39 11.47
C GLU A 116 -28.84 -1.62 10.54
N ASP A 117 -28.59 -1.91 9.25
CA ASP A 117 -29.63 -2.07 8.23
C ASP A 117 -30.11 -3.51 8.10
N CYS A 118 -29.55 -4.46 8.88
CA CYS A 118 -29.99 -5.85 8.85
C CYS A 118 -30.65 -6.33 10.15
N GLU A 119 -31.90 -5.91 10.38
CA GLU A 119 -32.72 -6.34 11.53
C GLU A 119 -33.00 -7.86 11.61
N ASP A 120 -32.76 -8.63 10.54
CA ASP A 120 -33.07 -10.06 10.44
C ASP A 120 -31.90 -10.92 9.88
N CYS A 121 -30.68 -10.37 9.78
CA CYS A 121 -29.50 -11.14 9.39
C CYS A 121 -29.09 -12.08 10.53
N ASN A 122 -29.68 -13.27 10.57
CA ASN A 122 -29.17 -14.38 11.37
C ASN A 122 -27.96 -15.03 10.66
N TRP A 123 -26.98 -14.21 10.25
CA TRP A 123 -25.80 -14.61 9.51
C TRP A 123 -24.58 -14.53 10.43
N PRO A 124 -23.69 -15.53 10.45
CA PRO A 124 -22.70 -15.62 11.51
C PRO A 124 -21.67 -14.49 11.50
N PHE A 125 -21.06 -14.10 10.37
CA PHE A 125 -19.82 -13.29 10.45
C PHE A 125 -19.44 -12.48 9.20
N ASP A 126 -20.34 -12.17 8.26
CA ASP A 126 -19.93 -11.36 7.11
C ASP A 126 -21.01 -10.37 6.66
N THR A 127 -20.65 -9.08 6.66
CA THR A 127 -21.44 -7.99 6.08
C THR A 127 -21.41 -8.03 4.54
N LEU A 128 -20.48 -8.79 3.95
CA LEU A 128 -20.32 -8.93 2.52
C LEU A 128 -21.12 -10.12 1.98
N LYS A 129 -21.85 -9.90 0.89
CA LYS A 129 -22.45 -10.94 0.07
C LYS A 129 -22.05 -10.78 -1.38
N THR A 130 -21.71 -11.88 -2.03
CA THR A 130 -21.26 -11.88 -3.42
C THR A 130 -22.26 -12.63 -4.31
N TYR A 131 -22.31 -12.28 -5.59
CA TYR A 131 -23.27 -12.78 -6.56
C TYR A 131 -22.62 -12.92 -7.94
N PRO A 132 -23.02 -13.93 -8.74
CA PRO A 132 -22.47 -14.12 -10.08
C PRO A 132 -22.96 -13.08 -11.09
N THR A 133 -24.08 -12.40 -10.83
CA THR A 133 -24.66 -11.42 -11.75
C THR A 133 -25.36 -10.26 -11.04
N LYS A 134 -25.41 -9.09 -11.70
CA LYS A 134 -26.17 -7.90 -11.26
C LYS A 134 -27.64 -8.22 -10.96
N THR A 135 -28.24 -9.11 -11.74
CA THR A 135 -29.65 -9.48 -11.57
C THR A 135 -29.86 -10.25 -10.27
N GLU A 136 -28.96 -11.18 -9.94
CA GLU A 136 -29.02 -11.95 -8.69
C GLU A 136 -28.78 -11.06 -7.47
N CYS A 137 -27.81 -10.14 -7.54
CA CYS A 137 -27.59 -9.14 -6.50
C CYS A 137 -28.87 -8.32 -6.24
N ARG A 138 -29.48 -7.75 -7.29
CA ARG A 138 -30.72 -6.95 -7.17
C ARG A 138 -31.94 -7.76 -6.70
N LEU A 139 -32.09 -9.01 -7.14
CA LEU A 139 -33.22 -9.88 -6.74
C LEU A 139 -33.14 -10.35 -5.29
N SER A 140 -31.95 -10.35 -4.69
CA SER A 140 -31.74 -10.80 -3.33
C SER A 140 -32.16 -9.79 -2.25
N GLU A 141 -32.71 -8.63 -2.66
CA GLU A 141 -33.03 -7.49 -1.77
C GLU A 141 -31.81 -7.05 -0.94
N CYS A 142 -30.62 -7.03 -1.57
CA CYS A 142 -29.43 -6.38 -1.01
C CYS A 142 -29.80 -4.96 -0.51
N PRO A 143 -29.71 -4.69 0.80
CA PRO A 143 -29.99 -3.35 1.35
C PRO A 143 -28.95 -2.31 0.90
N GLY A 144 -27.73 -2.77 0.63
CA GLY A 144 -26.62 -1.97 0.14
C GLY A 144 -26.65 -1.72 -1.37
N VAL A 145 -25.53 -1.20 -1.89
CA VAL A 145 -25.32 -1.01 -3.32
C VAL A 145 -24.62 -2.24 -3.88
N CYS A 146 -25.14 -2.78 -4.99
CA CYS A 146 -24.42 -3.80 -5.76
C CYS A 146 -23.26 -3.12 -6.50
N VAL A 147 -22.04 -3.48 -6.13
CA VAL A 147 -20.79 -3.01 -6.75
C VAL A 147 -20.12 -4.14 -7.52
N THR A 148 -19.28 -3.79 -8.48
CA THR A 148 -18.48 -4.71 -9.30
C THR A 148 -17.20 -4.01 -9.73
N ASP A 149 -16.16 -4.80 -9.95
CA ASP A 149 -14.88 -4.36 -10.52
C ASP A 149 -14.84 -4.54 -12.06
N ASP A 150 -15.89 -5.15 -12.64
CA ASP A 150 -16.15 -5.25 -14.08
C ASP A 150 -16.80 -3.94 -14.58
N VAL A 151 -15.99 -2.88 -14.59
CA VAL A 151 -16.40 -1.48 -14.79
C VAL A 151 -15.93 -0.88 -16.11
N GLY A 152 -15.15 -1.61 -16.91
CA GLY A 152 -14.68 -1.17 -18.22
C GLY A 152 -13.48 -0.20 -18.21
N GLU A 153 -13.16 0.31 -19.39
CA GLU A 153 -11.96 1.11 -19.67
C GLU A 153 -11.88 2.45 -18.90
N ASP A 154 -13.00 3.00 -18.42
CA ASP A 154 -13.04 4.25 -17.67
C ASP A 154 -12.89 4.08 -16.15
N GLY A 155 -12.85 2.83 -15.66
CA GLY A 155 -12.68 2.50 -14.25
C GLY A 155 -13.89 2.86 -13.39
N MET A 156 -15.06 3.14 -13.97
CA MET A 156 -16.25 3.61 -13.26
C MET A 156 -17.51 2.86 -13.68
N GLN A 157 -18.13 2.15 -12.73
CA GLN A 157 -19.38 1.44 -12.98
C GLN A 157 -20.47 2.37 -13.56
N ALA A 158 -21.13 1.94 -14.64
CA ALA A 158 -22.25 2.69 -15.20
C ALA A 158 -23.38 2.86 -14.20
N TYR A 159 -23.98 4.05 -14.26
CA TYR A 159 -25.03 4.50 -13.37
C TYR A 159 -26.12 5.21 -14.16
N ASP A 160 -27.31 4.61 -14.17
CA ASP A 160 -28.53 5.23 -14.69
C ASP A 160 -29.31 5.78 -13.48
N SER A 161 -29.36 7.11 -13.38
CA SER A 161 -29.87 7.81 -12.19
C SER A 161 -31.38 7.65 -12.02
N ASN A 162 -32.09 7.33 -13.09
CA ASN A 162 -33.55 7.30 -13.13
C ASN A 162 -34.11 5.94 -13.62
N ASP A 163 -33.24 4.98 -13.94
CA ASP A 163 -33.51 3.63 -14.46
C ASP A 163 -34.42 3.64 -15.71
N ASP A 164 -34.37 4.70 -16.54
CA ASP A 164 -35.17 4.81 -17.76
C ASP A 164 -34.51 4.18 -19.00
N GLY A 165 -33.28 3.69 -18.84
CA GLY A 165 -32.48 3.03 -19.88
C GLY A 165 -31.87 4.00 -20.88
N ASP A 166 -31.87 5.29 -20.59
CA ASP A 166 -31.12 6.32 -21.27
C ASP A 166 -30.03 6.89 -20.34
N PHE A 167 -28.83 7.09 -20.88
CA PHE A 167 -27.66 7.60 -20.14
C PHE A 167 -27.34 9.03 -20.56
N ASN A 168 -28.35 9.86 -20.77
CA ASN A 168 -28.18 11.21 -21.31
C ASN A 168 -28.46 12.34 -20.30
N ASP A 169 -28.70 12.02 -19.04
CA ASP A 169 -28.96 13.03 -18.02
C ASP A 169 -27.67 13.80 -17.66
N ILE A 170 -27.58 15.04 -18.16
CA ILE A 170 -26.44 15.93 -17.89
C ILE A 170 -26.70 16.76 -16.62
N GLY A 171 -25.92 16.55 -15.55
CA GLY A 171 -26.07 17.29 -14.28
C GLY A 171 -25.14 16.83 -13.15
N PHE A 172 -25.30 17.40 -11.95
CA PHE A 172 -24.65 16.90 -10.74
C PHE A 172 -25.41 15.64 -10.27
N GLY A 173 -24.74 14.49 -10.28
CA GLY A 173 -25.40 13.17 -10.13
C GLY A 173 -26.20 12.76 -11.36
N GLY A 174 -25.69 13.10 -12.56
CA GLY A 174 -26.21 12.59 -13.82
C GLY A 174 -25.65 11.21 -14.15
N ASP A 175 -26.04 10.67 -15.30
CA ASP A 175 -25.73 9.29 -15.67
C ASP A 175 -24.25 9.09 -16.02
N ILE A 176 -23.78 7.86 -15.79
CA ILE A 176 -22.52 7.32 -16.29
C ILE A 176 -22.91 6.23 -17.28
N ALA A 177 -22.64 6.47 -18.56
CA ALA A 177 -22.95 5.51 -19.61
C ALA A 177 -21.95 4.35 -19.59
N PRO A 178 -22.39 3.13 -19.90
CA PRO A 178 -21.47 2.01 -20.01
C PRO A 178 -20.52 2.19 -21.20
N ASP A 179 -19.30 1.72 -21.01
CA ASP A 179 -18.20 1.81 -21.96
C ASP A 179 -17.72 0.43 -22.44
N ASP A 180 -16.58 0.39 -23.12
CA ASP A 180 -16.03 -0.86 -23.65
C ASP A 180 -15.38 -1.65 -22.49
N GLY A 181 -15.64 -2.96 -22.42
CA GLY A 181 -15.19 -3.82 -21.33
C GLY A 181 -16.25 -4.05 -20.24
N GLU A 182 -17.05 -3.04 -19.90
CA GLU A 182 -17.99 -3.15 -18.77
C GLU A 182 -19.00 -4.31 -18.92
N GLY A 183 -19.05 -5.16 -17.90
CA GLY A 183 -19.99 -6.26 -17.75
C GLY A 183 -19.69 -7.47 -18.63
N ASP A 184 -18.49 -7.58 -19.18
CA ASP A 184 -18.09 -8.69 -20.04
C ASP A 184 -17.52 -9.90 -19.27
N GLY A 185 -17.24 -9.71 -17.98
CA GLY A 185 -16.74 -10.72 -17.05
C GLY A 185 -15.28 -11.12 -17.31
N ILE A 186 -14.49 -10.24 -17.91
CA ILE A 186 -13.07 -10.44 -18.23
C ILE A 186 -12.29 -9.24 -17.67
N PRO A 187 -11.27 -9.44 -16.82
CA PRO A 187 -10.44 -8.34 -16.35
C PRO A 187 -9.77 -7.62 -17.53
N GLY A 188 -9.83 -6.30 -17.51
CA GLY A 188 -9.30 -5.43 -18.56
C GLY A 188 -8.54 -4.22 -18.03
N CYS A 189 -7.92 -3.48 -18.96
CA CYS A 189 -7.17 -2.27 -18.61
C CYS A 189 -8.04 -1.26 -17.85
N ASN A 190 -7.46 -0.63 -16.82
CA ASN A 190 -8.07 0.42 -15.99
C ASN A 190 -9.22 -0.03 -15.09
N GLU A 191 -9.56 -1.31 -15.08
CA GLU A 191 -10.48 -1.86 -14.09
C GLU A 191 -9.79 -1.91 -12.70
N PRO A 192 -10.55 -1.79 -11.59
CA PRO A 192 -10.03 -2.02 -10.25
C PRO A 192 -9.37 -3.40 -10.15
N GLU A 193 -8.36 -3.53 -9.30
CA GLU A 193 -7.67 -4.80 -9.07
C GLU A 193 -7.08 -5.44 -10.36
N VAL A 194 -6.72 -4.61 -11.36
CA VAL A 194 -5.94 -5.02 -12.54
C VAL A 194 -4.74 -4.10 -12.69
N ASP A 195 -3.55 -4.67 -12.93
CA ASP A 195 -2.28 -3.93 -12.92
C ASP A 195 -2.12 -3.11 -11.64
N GLU A 196 -2.46 -3.70 -10.49
CA GLU A 196 -2.43 -3.01 -9.21
C GLU A 196 -0.99 -2.94 -8.66
N TYR A 197 -0.81 -2.16 -7.59
CA TYR A 197 0.49 -1.98 -6.95
C TYR A 197 1.21 -3.28 -6.57
N ASP A 198 0.55 -4.27 -5.98
CA ASP A 198 1.17 -5.54 -5.57
C ASP A 198 1.58 -6.45 -6.75
N GLU A 199 0.91 -6.37 -7.90
CA GLU A 199 1.34 -6.99 -9.17
C GLU A 199 2.57 -6.28 -9.75
N ILE A 200 2.61 -4.95 -9.64
CA ILE A 200 3.71 -4.12 -10.16
C ILE A 200 4.99 -4.28 -9.31
N LEU A 201 4.84 -4.37 -7.99
CA LEU A 201 5.94 -4.39 -7.02
C LEU A 201 7.02 -5.46 -7.32
N PRO A 202 6.68 -6.74 -7.57
CA PRO A 202 7.62 -7.79 -7.95
C PRO A 202 8.55 -7.38 -9.09
N TYR A 203 8.06 -6.65 -10.08
CA TYR A 203 8.86 -6.24 -11.23
C TYR A 203 9.80 -5.06 -10.94
N ILE A 204 9.51 -4.25 -9.92
CA ILE A 204 10.32 -3.09 -9.52
C ILE A 204 11.46 -3.52 -8.57
N HIS A 205 11.26 -4.57 -7.77
CA HIS A 205 12.27 -5.06 -6.84
C HIS A 205 13.29 -5.99 -7.51
N LEU A 206 14.56 -5.85 -7.16
CA LEU A 206 15.62 -6.75 -7.62
C LEU A 206 15.81 -7.89 -6.62
N ASP A 207 15.38 -9.09 -7.03
CA ASP A 207 15.08 -10.23 -6.18
C ASP A 207 16.23 -11.24 -5.95
N SER A 208 17.17 -11.41 -6.88
CA SER A 208 18.06 -12.59 -6.79
C SER A 208 19.43 -12.46 -7.42
N LEU A 209 19.65 -11.41 -8.21
CA LEU A 209 20.92 -11.24 -8.93
C LEU A 209 21.92 -10.34 -8.20
N CYS A 210 21.58 -9.83 -7.02
CA CYS A 210 22.47 -9.02 -6.19
C CYS A 210 22.98 -9.79 -4.96
N THR A 211 24.21 -9.50 -4.55
CA THR A 211 24.78 -9.97 -3.28
C THR A 211 24.78 -8.81 -2.29
N VAL A 212 23.95 -8.90 -1.26
CA VAL A 212 23.75 -7.83 -0.28
C VAL A 212 24.38 -8.21 1.06
N ARG A 213 25.17 -7.29 1.64
CA ARG A 213 25.87 -7.51 2.91
C ARG A 213 25.91 -6.24 3.76
N ILE A 214 25.84 -6.42 5.07
CA ILE A 214 26.19 -5.39 6.05
C ILE A 214 27.33 -5.92 6.92
N THR A 215 28.33 -5.08 7.15
CA THR A 215 29.51 -5.36 7.97
C THR A 215 29.59 -4.37 9.12
N HIS A 216 30.08 -4.87 10.25
CA HIS A 216 30.33 -4.13 11.47
C HIS A 216 31.65 -4.63 12.08
N GLU A 217 32.23 -3.91 13.04
CA GLU A 217 33.48 -4.35 13.71
C GLU A 217 33.37 -5.74 14.35
N THR A 218 32.16 -6.17 14.69
CA THR A 218 31.87 -7.48 15.32
C THR A 218 31.73 -8.62 14.32
N GLY A 219 31.49 -8.35 13.03
CA GLY A 219 31.28 -9.40 12.03
C GLY A 219 30.63 -8.93 10.73
N THR A 220 30.10 -9.89 9.98
CA THR A 220 29.40 -9.69 8.71
C THR A 220 28.04 -10.36 8.75
N CYS A 221 27.09 -9.79 8.03
CA CYS A 221 25.77 -10.33 7.82
C CYS A 221 25.45 -10.32 6.33
N ASN A 222 25.19 -11.51 5.80
CA ASN A 222 24.67 -11.68 4.45
C ASN A 222 23.14 -11.55 4.49
N PHE A 223 22.57 -11.11 3.39
CA PHE A 223 21.13 -10.92 3.25
C PHE A 223 20.60 -11.87 2.18
N ILE A 224 19.36 -12.30 2.37
CA ILE A 224 18.58 -13.07 1.41
C ILE A 224 17.35 -12.26 1.04
N PHE A 225 16.94 -12.32 -0.22
CA PHE A 225 15.70 -11.72 -0.65
C PHE A 225 14.51 -12.59 -0.24
N LYS A 226 13.42 -11.93 0.12
CA LYS A 226 12.09 -12.53 0.24
C LYS A 226 11.07 -11.60 -0.38
N GLU A 227 10.11 -12.18 -1.09
CA GLU A 227 9.03 -11.48 -1.77
C GLU A 227 8.08 -10.78 -0.79
N ASP A 228 7.99 -11.25 0.46
CA ASP A 228 7.07 -10.79 1.52
C ASP A 228 7.80 -10.16 2.72
N ALA A 229 9.00 -9.62 2.54
CA ALA A 229 9.86 -9.17 3.65
C ALA A 229 9.48 -7.81 4.25
N GLY A 230 8.80 -6.96 3.50
CA GLY A 230 8.34 -5.64 3.94
C GLY A 230 6.83 -5.51 3.85
N ILE A 231 6.28 -4.52 4.56
CA ILE A 231 4.87 -4.15 4.48
C ILE A 231 4.72 -2.65 4.22
N ILE A 232 3.73 -2.29 3.41
CA ILE A 232 3.24 -0.92 3.27
C ILE A 232 1.75 -0.89 3.60
N PHE A 233 1.26 0.29 3.95
CA PHE A 233 -0.16 0.55 4.12
C PHE A 233 -0.63 1.34 2.90
N SER A 234 -1.54 0.76 2.13
CA SER A 234 -2.18 1.39 0.96
C SER A 234 -3.58 1.88 1.33
N GLU A 235 -3.98 3.01 0.76
CA GLU A 235 -5.28 3.66 0.98
C GLU A 235 -6.12 3.48 -0.27
N THR A 236 -7.39 3.06 -0.13
CA THR A 236 -8.31 2.94 -1.27
C THR A 236 -9.08 4.25 -1.58
N GLU A 237 -9.18 5.22 -0.65
CA GLU A 237 -9.96 6.45 -0.89
C GLU A 237 -9.27 7.81 -0.61
N LYS A 238 -9.45 8.76 -1.53
CA LYS A 238 -8.88 10.13 -1.51
C LYS A 238 -9.47 11.07 -0.45
N HIS A 239 -10.44 10.66 0.37
CA HIS A 239 -11.18 11.55 1.28
C HIS A 239 -11.40 10.97 2.69
N GLY A 240 -10.32 10.96 3.48
CA GLY A 240 -10.36 10.72 4.92
C GLY A 240 -10.13 9.25 5.25
N VAL A 241 -9.03 8.99 5.95
CA VAL A 241 -8.62 7.64 6.34
C VAL A 241 -9.70 7.03 7.25
N LYS A 242 -10.43 6.04 6.74
CA LYS A 242 -11.13 5.06 7.58
C LYS A 242 -10.21 3.86 7.73
N ILE A 243 -10.12 3.32 8.94
CA ILE A 243 -9.23 2.20 9.24
C ILE A 243 -9.61 0.93 8.48
N ASP A 244 -10.91 0.76 8.20
CA ASP A 244 -11.45 -0.38 7.47
C ASP A 244 -11.02 -0.37 5.99
N ASP A 245 -10.55 0.76 5.48
CA ASP A 245 -10.19 0.99 4.08
C ASP A 245 -8.65 0.92 3.86
N VAL A 246 -7.88 0.54 4.88
CA VAL A 246 -6.42 0.38 4.78
C VAL A 246 -6.08 -1.05 4.37
N ARG A 247 -5.47 -1.22 3.19
CA ARG A 247 -4.89 -2.49 2.72
C ARG A 247 -3.43 -2.56 3.15
N ILE A 248 -2.95 -3.77 3.44
CA ILE A 248 -1.57 -4.04 3.83
C ILE A 248 -0.93 -4.85 2.73
N ASP A 249 -0.08 -4.22 1.94
CA ASP A 249 0.61 -4.91 0.85
C ASP A 249 2.00 -5.32 1.31
N SER A 250 2.32 -6.59 1.09
CA SER A 250 3.67 -7.07 1.30
C SER A 250 4.53 -6.74 0.10
N TYR A 251 5.83 -6.51 0.33
CA TYR A 251 6.75 -6.21 -0.76
C TYR A 251 8.11 -6.88 -0.58
N GLY A 252 8.77 -7.09 -1.72
CA GLY A 252 10.04 -7.76 -1.82
C GLY A 252 11.18 -6.99 -1.19
N ALA A 253 11.94 -7.62 -0.30
CA ALA A 253 13.12 -7.00 0.29
C ALA A 253 14.19 -8.00 0.73
N TRP A 254 15.40 -7.49 0.88
CA TRP A 254 16.55 -8.23 1.41
C TRP A 254 16.55 -8.14 2.93
N ILE A 255 16.53 -9.29 3.60
CA ILE A 255 16.60 -9.40 5.07
C ILE A 255 17.82 -10.21 5.52
N PRO A 256 18.30 -10.02 6.77
CA PRO A 256 19.38 -10.79 7.34
C PRO A 256 19.19 -12.30 7.21
N ASP A 257 20.18 -13.00 6.65
CA ASP A 257 20.21 -14.45 6.66
C ASP A 257 20.51 -14.94 8.07
N SER A 258 19.50 -15.51 8.73
CA SER A 258 19.63 -16.12 10.06
C SER A 258 20.75 -17.16 10.18
N ASN A 259 21.17 -17.79 9.07
CA ASN A 259 22.25 -18.78 9.05
C ASN A 259 23.63 -18.17 8.78
N ASP A 260 23.69 -16.92 8.32
CA ASP A 260 24.92 -16.23 7.90
C ASP A 260 24.91 -14.74 8.31
N CYS A 261 24.57 -14.51 9.59
CA CYS A 261 24.56 -13.19 10.19
C CYS A 261 25.20 -13.21 11.57
N ASN A 262 26.37 -12.56 11.69
CA ASN A 262 27.16 -12.52 12.92
C ASN A 262 27.29 -11.10 13.49
N ILE A 263 26.32 -10.23 13.21
CA ILE A 263 26.27 -8.87 13.73
C ILE A 263 25.00 -8.66 14.54
N GLU A 264 25.09 -7.79 15.53
CA GLU A 264 23.91 -7.24 16.20
C GLU A 264 23.65 -5.85 15.61
N PHE A 265 22.40 -5.59 15.25
CA PHE A 265 21.93 -4.34 14.65
C PHE A 265 21.53 -3.28 15.69
N ASN A 266 21.80 -3.54 16.97
CA ASN A 266 21.49 -2.67 18.10
C ASN A 266 22.71 -1.87 18.64
N GLN A 267 23.83 -1.88 17.93
CA GLN A 267 25.07 -1.22 18.37
C GLN A 267 25.06 0.26 17.97
N TYR A 268 24.56 1.11 18.87
CA TYR A 268 24.49 2.54 18.62
C TYR A 268 25.83 3.26 18.75
N GLY A 269 26.07 4.24 17.86
CA GLY A 269 27.27 5.06 17.87
C GLY A 269 28.51 4.39 17.27
N THR A 270 28.34 3.22 16.64
CA THR A 270 29.36 2.53 15.86
C THR A 270 29.00 2.54 14.37
N GLU A 271 30.02 2.44 13.52
CA GLU A 271 29.85 2.51 12.06
C GLU A 271 29.49 1.14 11.49
N TYR A 272 28.41 1.10 10.70
CA TYR A 272 28.03 -0.02 9.85
C TYR A 272 28.43 0.31 8.41
N GLN A 273 28.86 -0.70 7.67
CA GLN A 273 29.16 -0.59 6.24
C GLN A 273 28.26 -1.55 5.45
N PHE A 274 27.48 -0.97 4.55
CA PHE A 274 26.70 -1.66 3.53
C PHE A 274 27.56 -1.95 2.29
N SER A 275 27.34 -3.11 1.66
CA SER A 275 27.82 -3.42 0.32
C SER A 275 26.79 -4.20 -0.48
N CYS A 276 26.66 -3.88 -1.77
CA CYS A 276 25.83 -4.58 -2.73
C CYS A 276 26.56 -4.71 -4.06
N GLU A 277 26.55 -5.91 -4.65
CA GLU A 277 27.10 -6.16 -5.98
C GLU A 277 26.12 -7.00 -6.79
N CYS A 278 25.67 -6.48 -7.92
CA CYS A 278 24.73 -7.16 -8.82
C CYS A 278 25.49 -7.88 -9.95
N SER A 279 25.10 -9.13 -10.19
CA SER A 279 25.75 -10.07 -11.10
C SER A 279 25.36 -9.87 -12.57
N GLU A 280 26.15 -10.46 -13.48
CA GLU A 280 25.87 -10.47 -14.92
C GLU A 280 24.48 -11.07 -15.19
N GLY A 281 23.61 -10.30 -15.82
CA GLY A 281 22.21 -10.67 -16.08
C GLY A 281 21.20 -9.86 -15.27
N SER A 282 21.64 -9.12 -14.24
CA SER A 282 20.80 -8.14 -13.55
C SER A 282 20.50 -6.91 -14.42
N GLY A 283 21.33 -6.65 -15.45
CA GLY A 283 21.30 -5.39 -16.19
C GLY A 283 22.00 -4.25 -15.45
N TYR A 284 22.46 -4.49 -14.22
CA TYR A 284 23.09 -3.51 -13.33
C TYR A 284 24.53 -3.84 -12.97
N GLU A 285 25.14 -4.85 -13.59
CA GLU A 285 26.52 -5.25 -13.31
C GLU A 285 27.55 -4.12 -13.56
N TYR A 286 27.19 -3.14 -14.40
CA TYR A 286 28.06 -2.02 -14.74
C TYR A 286 28.35 -1.08 -13.56
N TYR A 287 27.53 -1.11 -12.50
CA TYR A 287 27.79 -0.35 -11.28
C TYR A 287 28.91 -0.95 -10.44
N GLY A 288 29.22 -2.25 -10.60
CA GLY A 288 30.15 -2.98 -9.74
C GLY A 288 29.70 -3.00 -8.27
N GLU A 289 30.65 -3.02 -7.35
CA GLU A 289 30.37 -3.00 -5.92
C GLU A 289 29.95 -1.59 -5.45
N ILE A 290 28.70 -1.47 -5.00
CA ILE A 290 28.13 -0.27 -4.38
C ILE A 290 28.33 -0.39 -2.87
N THR A 291 28.85 0.67 -2.23
CA THR A 291 29.10 0.67 -0.78
C THR A 291 28.61 1.96 -0.12
N ALA A 292 28.18 1.85 1.13
CA ALA A 292 27.80 2.98 1.98
C ALA A 292 28.24 2.74 3.42
N ARG A 293 28.47 3.81 4.18
CA ARG A 293 28.81 3.76 5.61
C ARG A 293 27.90 4.71 6.36
N ASP A 294 27.35 4.25 7.47
CA ASP A 294 26.59 5.11 8.37
C ASP A 294 26.74 4.67 9.83
N THR A 295 26.44 5.58 10.75
CA THR A 295 26.48 5.35 12.20
C THR A 295 25.08 5.53 12.76
N ILE A 296 24.53 4.45 13.33
CA ILE A 296 23.20 4.48 13.93
C ILE A 296 23.24 5.37 15.17
N ARG A 297 22.37 6.38 15.19
CA ARG A 297 22.22 7.27 16.34
C ARG A 297 21.32 6.64 17.38
N ARG A 298 21.60 6.94 18.64
CA ARG A 298 20.75 6.54 19.75
C ARG A 298 19.35 7.16 19.61
N PRO A 299 18.28 6.42 19.92
CA PRO A 299 16.91 6.92 19.80
C PRO A 299 16.64 8.06 20.79
N VAL A 300 15.49 8.69 20.62
CA VAL A 300 14.95 9.60 21.64
C VAL A 300 14.46 8.80 22.83
N ILE A 301 14.49 9.43 23.99
CA ILE A 301 13.98 8.87 25.23
C ILE A 301 12.61 9.46 25.51
N PHE A 302 11.57 8.64 25.42
CA PHE A 302 10.24 9.00 25.90
C PHE A 302 10.17 8.92 27.43
N TYR A 303 9.57 9.93 28.07
CA TYR A 303 9.49 10.03 29.53
C TYR A 303 8.14 10.58 30.01
N SER A 304 7.84 10.41 31.31
CA SER A 304 6.60 10.90 31.91
C SER A 304 6.74 12.36 32.36
N ASP A 305 5.66 13.15 32.30
CA ASP A 305 5.66 14.55 32.83
C ASP A 305 6.22 14.63 34.27
N SER A 306 5.99 13.61 35.10
CA SER A 306 6.51 13.58 36.48
C SER A 306 8.03 13.48 36.59
N SER A 307 8.72 13.05 35.53
CA SER A 307 10.18 12.84 35.49
C SER A 307 10.93 14.03 34.87
N GLU A 308 10.26 15.11 34.47
CA GLU A 308 10.88 16.24 33.75
C GLU A 308 12.08 16.84 34.51
N ALA A 309 11.94 17.06 35.82
CA ALA A 309 13.02 17.62 36.64
C ALA A 309 14.25 16.69 36.68
N ASP A 310 14.03 15.38 36.69
CA ASP A 310 15.09 14.38 36.69
C ASP A 310 15.78 14.28 35.31
N ILE A 311 15.00 14.33 34.22
CA ILE A 311 15.49 14.40 32.84
C ILE A 311 16.40 15.62 32.64
N ILE A 312 15.99 16.79 33.13
CA ILE A 312 16.80 18.01 33.06
C ILE A 312 18.12 17.82 33.81
N SER A 313 18.10 17.13 34.95
CA SER A 313 19.30 16.87 35.74
C SER A 313 20.32 15.98 35.02
N CYS A 314 19.89 15.12 34.08
CA CYS A 314 20.78 14.26 33.30
C CYS A 314 21.73 15.04 32.40
N ALA A 315 21.38 16.27 31.98
CA ALA A 315 22.21 17.10 31.10
C ALA A 315 23.61 17.39 31.66
N ASP A 316 23.74 17.45 32.99
CA ASP A 316 25.00 17.75 33.69
C ASP A 316 25.77 16.50 34.13
N THR A 317 25.32 15.29 33.77
CA THR A 317 25.91 14.02 34.20
C THR A 317 26.95 13.47 33.22
N VAL A 318 27.96 12.77 33.74
CA VAL A 318 28.84 11.96 32.90
C VAL A 318 28.07 10.73 32.45
N GLY A 319 27.90 10.55 31.14
CA GLY A 319 27.06 9.49 30.58
C GLY A 319 25.59 9.90 30.47
N VAL A 320 25.34 11.12 29.96
CA VAL A 320 24.01 11.72 29.76
C VAL A 320 22.98 10.72 29.26
N TYR A 321 23.30 9.94 28.22
CA TYR A 321 22.35 8.97 27.67
C TYR A 321 21.94 7.89 28.66
N SER A 322 22.89 7.30 29.39
CA SER A 322 22.58 6.27 30.38
C SER A 322 21.73 6.81 31.54
N CYS A 323 21.88 8.10 31.86
CA CYS A 323 20.99 8.78 32.79
C CYS A 323 19.58 8.91 32.19
N LEU A 324 19.46 9.44 30.97
CA LEU A 324 18.16 9.60 30.31
C LEU A 324 17.42 8.26 30.17
N GLU A 325 18.12 7.22 29.70
CA GLU A 325 17.61 5.86 29.53
C GLU A 325 16.99 5.29 30.82
N SER A 326 17.52 5.65 31.99
CA SER A 326 16.95 5.18 33.27
C SER A 326 15.55 5.71 33.59
N TYR A 327 15.12 6.74 32.85
CA TYR A 327 13.78 7.35 32.91
C TYR A 327 12.95 7.06 31.67
N HIS A 328 13.45 6.20 30.77
CA HIS A 328 12.70 5.80 29.60
C HIS A 328 11.46 5.01 30.02
N ASN A 329 10.28 5.46 29.59
CA ASN A 329 9.03 4.77 29.92
C ASN A 329 8.83 3.53 29.05
N SER A 330 8.81 3.72 27.73
CA SER A 330 8.47 2.74 26.71
C SER A 330 8.75 3.33 25.33
N ASP A 331 9.16 2.48 24.38
CA ASP A 331 9.24 2.82 22.95
C ASP A 331 7.85 2.90 22.29
N THR A 332 6.82 2.34 22.94
CA THR A 332 5.42 2.39 22.51
C THR A 332 4.60 3.21 23.50
N LEU A 333 3.88 4.21 23.00
CA LEU A 333 3.00 5.08 23.79
C LEU A 333 1.55 4.85 23.36
N TYR A 334 0.64 4.80 24.34
CA TYR A 334 -0.79 4.61 24.11
C TYR A 334 -1.53 5.89 24.49
N PHE A 335 -2.42 6.32 23.60
CA PHE A 335 -3.29 7.47 23.82
C PHE A 335 -4.73 7.05 23.50
N GLU A 336 -5.69 7.50 24.30
CA GLU A 336 -7.09 7.39 23.91
C GLU A 336 -7.34 8.29 22.71
N GLU A 337 -8.16 7.80 21.77
CA GLU A 337 -8.53 8.57 20.59
C GLU A 337 -9.16 9.90 21.01
N ASN A 338 -8.73 10.99 20.37
CA ASN A 338 -9.20 12.35 20.67
C ASN A 338 -8.91 12.87 22.09
N ASP A 339 -8.00 12.28 22.86
CA ASP A 339 -7.60 12.82 24.16
C ASP A 339 -6.88 14.18 24.00
N PRO A 340 -7.49 15.30 24.42
CA PRO A 340 -6.89 16.62 24.27
C PRO A 340 -5.72 16.87 25.24
N LEU A 341 -5.48 15.97 26.19
CA LEU A 341 -4.38 16.03 27.15
C LEU A 341 -3.20 15.13 26.78
N ALA A 342 -3.33 14.33 25.72
CA ALA A 342 -2.27 13.47 25.22
C ALA A 342 -1.01 14.29 24.85
N LYS A 343 0.12 13.93 25.45
CA LYS A 343 1.42 14.56 25.19
C LYS A 343 2.51 13.52 25.05
N ILE A 344 3.36 13.72 24.05
CA ILE A 344 4.60 12.98 23.88
C ILE A 344 5.73 13.84 24.44
N ASN A 345 6.29 13.42 25.57
CA ASN A 345 7.49 14.05 26.11
C ASN A 345 8.69 13.20 25.74
N TYR A 346 9.70 13.84 25.15
CA TYR A 346 10.90 13.16 24.69
C TYR A 346 12.15 13.99 24.96
N ALA A 347 13.27 13.31 25.17
CA ALA A 347 14.59 13.89 25.30
C ALA A 347 15.53 13.29 24.26
N SER A 348 16.44 14.07 23.71
CA SER A 348 17.45 13.59 22.75
C SER A 348 18.82 14.15 23.07
N LEU A 349 19.86 13.39 22.75
CA LEU A 349 21.25 13.84 22.85
C LEU A 349 21.66 14.79 21.74
N PHE A 350 20.96 14.72 20.60
CA PHE A 350 21.34 15.42 19.39
C PHE A 350 20.24 16.41 19.06
N GLU A 351 20.62 17.63 18.71
CA GLU A 351 19.73 18.55 18.00
C GLU A 351 19.50 17.97 16.60
N THR A 352 18.53 17.07 16.47
CA THR A 352 17.94 16.75 15.16
C THR A 352 16.64 17.55 15.05
N ASN A 353 16.43 18.18 13.90
CA ASN A 353 15.19 18.92 13.63
C ASN A 353 14.10 18.00 13.04
N ARG A 354 14.35 16.69 12.98
CA ARG A 354 13.49 15.71 12.31
C ARG A 354 13.53 14.40 13.09
N TYR A 355 12.40 14.09 13.71
CA TYR A 355 12.07 12.77 14.24
C TYR A 355 10.84 12.30 13.47
N GLN A 356 10.79 11.01 13.17
CA GLN A 356 9.61 10.37 12.61
C GLN A 356 8.96 9.57 13.74
N THR A 357 7.66 9.77 13.91
CA THR A 357 6.81 8.91 14.72
C THR A 357 5.82 8.27 13.76
N VAL A 358 5.69 6.95 13.84
CA VAL A 358 4.62 6.23 13.14
C VAL A 358 3.52 5.99 14.18
N GLN A 359 2.30 6.41 13.84
CA GLN A 359 1.13 6.09 14.63
C GLN A 359 0.50 4.85 14.02
N TYR A 360 0.18 3.89 14.89
CA TYR A 360 -0.64 2.75 14.53
C TYR A 360 -1.94 2.83 15.33
N ILE A 361 -3.04 2.41 14.75
CA ILE A 361 -4.30 2.16 15.43
C ILE A 361 -4.44 0.65 15.56
N TYR A 362 -4.72 0.17 16.77
CA TYR A 362 -4.96 -1.24 16.99
C TYR A 362 -6.44 -1.55 16.74
N ASP A 363 -6.69 -2.35 15.71
CA ASP A 363 -8.00 -2.91 15.39
C ASP A 363 -8.23 -4.15 16.25
N GLU A 364 -9.01 -3.99 17.33
CA GLU A 364 -9.30 -5.06 18.29
C GLU A 364 -10.12 -6.20 17.67
N LEU A 365 -10.92 -5.95 16.64
CA LEU A 365 -11.79 -6.95 16.02
C LEU A 365 -10.96 -7.97 15.23
N ASN A 366 -9.97 -7.47 14.50
CA ASN A 366 -9.11 -8.29 13.63
C ASN A 366 -7.75 -8.61 14.27
N ASP A 367 -7.52 -8.21 15.52
CA ASP A 367 -6.26 -8.41 16.27
C ASP A 367 -5.01 -7.95 15.49
N ARG A 368 -5.09 -6.77 14.88
CA ARG A 368 -4.03 -6.22 14.03
C ARG A 368 -3.75 -4.74 14.30
N TYR A 369 -2.52 -4.31 14.05
CA TYR A 369 -2.14 -2.90 14.03
C TYR A 369 -2.22 -2.39 12.59
N VAL A 370 -2.92 -1.28 12.40
CA VAL A 370 -3.11 -0.57 11.13
C VAL A 370 -2.44 0.79 11.17
#